data_AF-A0A374I9G4-F1
#
_entry.id   AF-A0A374I9G4-F1
#
_cell.length_a   1.000
_cell.length_b   1.000
_cell.length_c   1.000
_cell.angle_alpha   90.00
_cell.angle_beta   90.00
_cell.angle_gamma   90.00
#
_symmetry.space_group_name_H-M   'P 1'
#
loop_
_entity.id
_entity.type
_entity.pdbx_description
1 polymer ?
#
loop_
_entity_poly.entity_id
_entity_poly.type
_entity_poly.pdbx_seq_one_letter_code
_entity_poly.pdbx_strand_id
1 'polypeptide(L)'
;MKKMVAFMMVLALACSNVPAHLGYANGKEAVYAAESVAIASADDLLAMEQNPGRNYYLSKDITVSAGTKLFQDRNTPFKGTLDGKGHKINGLRGGALIGQAQNAKFQNLTLADVTLSEEAALVNQARKCTFTKIKVSGKATGSSAGLVNSASDSTFTDCSSSVAFSIKNKKSADNASDQSAAAAGIVLYGSGCKLKNCKNTGSFSLEAVMVYPTSVKAYGIAGSAQSLENCKNSGNIAVKGTKPSDPDDGYYTDVHAAGIAGSYTTLKNCGNSGKIVASCTSVESGMRVSGVALSGTNSGKTHNSVARCYNKGAVSATGKCGRGIKISGVTNETEAATECYNTGKISVDLKSQENVIVGGICSSTTFVQNCYNTGNVTLKGSGFAGGIAGIGAFLNSSKKKDAMYNYNCGTVKASGKNSFAGAIFGELDGADDIGRPNARENYYTSGKPYGHETTAWKPYMAKATKVSSITSRNCPKLSSKYWTYSSKHKRMILKNNKE
;
A
#
# COMPACT_ATOMS: atom_id res chain seq x y z
N MET A 1 27.13 54.32 -51.59
CA MET A 1 27.07 53.05 -50.84
C MET A 1 27.43 51.90 -51.79
N LYS A 2 28.19 50.93 -51.29
CA LYS A 2 29.18 50.13 -52.03
C LYS A 2 28.58 48.98 -52.88
N LYS A 3 29.00 48.96 -54.15
CA LYS A 3 29.46 47.84 -55.00
C LYS A 3 29.19 46.38 -54.57
N MET A 4 28.32 45.69 -55.32
CA MET A 4 28.63 44.74 -56.41
C MET A 4 29.80 43.71 -56.28
N VAL A 5 29.47 42.45 -56.66
CA VAL A 5 30.25 41.36 -57.32
C VAL A 5 30.92 40.26 -56.48
N ALA A 6 30.67 39.01 -56.93
CA ALA A 6 31.58 37.84 -57.11
C ALA A 6 31.12 36.56 -56.37
N PHE A 7 31.11 35.34 -56.93
CA PHE A 7 31.43 34.82 -58.26
C PHE A 7 30.84 33.40 -58.37
N MET A 8 30.30 33.04 -59.53
CA MET A 8 30.01 31.64 -59.92
C MET A 8 31.31 30.90 -60.20
N MET A 9 31.35 29.58 -59.99
CA MET A 9 32.20 28.72 -60.82
C MET A 9 31.35 27.58 -61.40
N VAL A 10 31.09 27.71 -62.69
CA VAL A 10 30.56 26.67 -63.58
C VAL A 10 31.73 25.77 -63.96
N LEU A 11 31.54 24.45 -63.94
CA LEU A 11 32.19 23.59 -64.91
C LEU A 11 31.14 22.67 -65.53
N ALA A 12 30.98 22.84 -66.83
CA ALA A 12 30.06 22.14 -67.70
C ALA A 12 30.53 20.70 -67.98
N LEU A 13 29.61 19.79 -68.28
CA LEU A 13 29.46 19.22 -69.63
C LEU A 13 28.23 18.30 -69.70
N ALA A 14 27.65 18.26 -70.90
CA ALA A 14 26.31 17.80 -71.20
C ALA A 14 26.21 16.31 -71.60
N CYS A 15 24.98 15.80 -71.42
CA CYS A 15 24.31 14.73 -72.17
C CYS A 15 24.81 13.28 -72.05
N SER A 16 24.03 12.45 -71.34
CA SER A 16 23.23 11.40 -72.01
C SER A 16 22.19 10.79 -71.07
N ASN A 17 20.94 10.79 -71.56
CA ASN A 17 19.85 9.83 -71.33
C ASN A 17 19.32 9.58 -69.90
N VAL A 18 18.17 10.21 -69.64
CA VAL A 18 17.17 9.71 -68.68
C VAL A 18 16.56 8.42 -69.25
N PRO A 19 16.34 7.40 -68.41
CA PRO A 19 14.95 7.00 -68.14
C PRO A 19 14.62 7.21 -66.67
N ALA A 20 13.46 7.82 -66.45
CA ALA A 20 12.83 7.92 -65.16
C ALA A 20 12.55 6.51 -64.64
N HIS A 21 13.17 6.15 -63.51
CA HIS A 21 12.60 5.13 -62.66
C HIS A 21 12.57 5.65 -61.22
N LEU A 22 11.40 6.17 -60.85
CA LEU A 22 10.96 6.31 -59.48
C LEU A 22 11.08 4.94 -58.80
N GLY A 23 12.11 4.79 -57.98
CA GLY A 23 12.25 3.71 -57.02
C GLY A 23 12.43 4.33 -55.66
N TYR A 24 11.33 4.49 -54.92
CA TYR A 24 11.34 4.80 -53.49
C TYR A 24 12.16 3.71 -52.77
N ALA A 25 13.43 3.97 -52.50
CA ALA A 25 14.21 3.15 -51.58
C ALA A 25 13.70 3.46 -50.18
N ASN A 26 12.92 2.52 -49.63
CA ASN A 26 12.59 2.44 -48.22
C ASN A 26 13.89 2.42 -47.40
N GLY A 27 14.33 3.60 -46.95
CA GLY A 27 15.29 3.72 -45.87
C GLY A 27 14.66 3.16 -44.60
N LYS A 28 14.84 1.86 -44.36
CA LYS A 28 14.78 1.34 -43.00
C LYS A 28 15.92 2.00 -42.25
N GLU A 29 15.62 3.06 -41.50
CA GLU A 29 16.44 3.46 -40.36
C GLU A 29 16.51 2.25 -39.43
N ALA A 30 17.57 1.45 -39.57
CA ALA A 30 18.01 0.56 -38.53
C ALA A 30 18.46 1.46 -37.38
N VAL A 31 17.54 1.70 -36.44
CA VAL A 31 17.87 2.25 -35.12
C VAL A 31 18.78 1.22 -34.47
N TYR A 32 20.10 1.37 -34.63
CA TYR A 32 21.06 0.64 -33.83
C TYR A 32 20.74 0.96 -32.37
N ALA A 33 20.28 -0.04 -31.61
CA ALA A 33 20.12 0.10 -30.18
C ALA A 33 21.49 0.49 -29.63
N ALA A 34 21.61 1.68 -29.04
CA ALA A 34 22.86 2.16 -28.47
C ALA A 34 23.44 1.06 -27.57
N GLU A 35 24.66 0.64 -27.88
CA GLU A 35 25.32 -0.46 -27.19
C GLU A 35 25.40 -0.14 -25.69
N SER A 36 24.94 -1.10 -24.87
CA SER A 36 24.87 -0.91 -23.44
C SER A 36 26.27 -0.88 -22.84
N VAL A 37 26.52 0.01 -21.88
CA VAL A 37 27.83 0.20 -21.27
C VAL A 37 27.98 -0.66 -20.03
N ALA A 38 29.11 -1.35 -19.92
CA ALA A 38 29.47 -2.09 -18.71
C ALA A 38 29.86 -1.13 -17.58
N ILE A 39 29.36 -1.41 -16.38
CA ILE A 39 29.79 -0.79 -15.12
C ILE A 39 30.57 -1.87 -14.37
N ALA A 40 31.85 -1.65 -14.14
CA ALA A 40 32.74 -2.55 -13.40
C ALA A 40 33.26 -1.91 -12.10
N SER A 41 33.00 -0.63 -11.87
CA SER A 41 33.51 0.11 -10.71
C SER A 41 32.52 1.19 -10.25
N ALA A 42 32.82 1.81 -9.12
CA ALA A 42 32.09 3.01 -8.67
C ALA A 42 32.30 4.18 -9.63
N ASP A 43 33.48 4.31 -10.23
CA ASP A 43 33.77 5.40 -11.18
C ASP A 43 32.98 5.25 -12.48
N ASP A 44 32.84 4.01 -12.98
CA ASP A 44 31.96 3.73 -14.13
C ASP A 44 30.50 4.08 -13.84
N LEU A 45 30.07 3.85 -12.59
CA LEU A 45 28.73 4.21 -12.15
C LEU A 45 28.57 5.74 -12.18
N LEU A 46 29.50 6.49 -11.57
CA LEU A 46 29.48 7.95 -11.57
C LEU A 46 29.53 8.55 -12.99
N ALA A 47 30.24 7.91 -13.92
CA ALA A 47 30.31 8.34 -15.32
C ALA A 47 28.95 8.31 -16.05
N MET A 48 27.94 7.63 -15.51
CA MET A 48 26.58 7.63 -16.07
C MET A 48 25.99 9.04 -16.19
N GLU A 49 26.39 9.98 -15.32
CA GLU A 49 25.94 11.39 -15.33
C GLU A 49 26.16 12.07 -16.68
N GLN A 50 27.21 11.68 -17.40
CA GLN A 50 27.57 12.30 -18.69
C GLN A 50 26.58 11.94 -19.80
N ASN A 51 25.86 10.82 -19.66
CA ASN A 51 24.97 10.31 -20.71
C ASN A 51 23.68 9.74 -20.08
N PRO A 52 22.74 10.59 -19.61
CA PRO A 52 21.53 10.16 -18.89
C PRO A 52 20.58 9.29 -19.73
N GLY A 53 20.66 9.35 -21.06
CA GLY A 53 19.84 8.56 -21.97
C GLY A 53 20.42 7.19 -22.33
N ARG A 54 21.66 6.88 -21.92
CA ARG A 54 22.35 5.65 -22.34
C ARG A 54 21.94 4.46 -21.48
N ASN A 55 22.07 3.25 -22.03
CA ASN A 55 21.81 2.01 -21.32
C ASN A 55 23.10 1.50 -20.67
N TYR A 56 22.99 1.00 -19.44
CA TYR A 56 24.10 0.53 -18.62
C TYR A 56 23.77 -0.83 -18.01
N TYR A 57 24.80 -1.64 -17.77
CA TYR A 57 24.68 -2.89 -17.03
C TYR A 57 25.84 -3.10 -16.07
N LEU A 58 25.58 -3.72 -14.92
CA LEU A 58 26.65 -4.18 -14.05
C LEU A 58 27.32 -5.42 -14.66
N SER A 59 28.66 -5.41 -14.69
CA SER A 59 29.48 -6.56 -15.14
C SER A 59 30.02 -7.40 -13.97
N LYS A 60 29.98 -6.85 -12.76
CA LYS A 60 30.30 -7.50 -11.49
C LYS A 60 29.63 -6.76 -10.34
N ASP A 61 29.69 -7.34 -9.14
CA ASP A 61 29.30 -6.63 -7.93
C ASP A 61 30.22 -5.43 -7.70
N ILE A 62 29.65 -4.29 -7.31
CA ILE A 62 30.40 -3.06 -7.01
C ILE A 62 30.08 -2.56 -5.60
N THR A 63 31.01 -1.81 -5.02
CA THR A 63 30.82 -1.08 -3.76
C THR A 63 31.04 0.39 -4.03
N VAL A 64 30.12 1.24 -3.57
CA VAL A 64 30.20 2.69 -3.74
C VAL A 64 30.54 3.37 -2.41
N SER A 65 31.07 4.59 -2.49
CA SER A 65 31.36 5.39 -1.31
C SER A 65 30.08 5.96 -0.69
N ALA A 66 30.15 6.27 0.60
CA ALA A 66 29.07 6.96 1.30
C ALA A 66 28.74 8.29 0.61
N GLY A 67 27.44 8.59 0.44
CA GLY A 67 27.00 9.81 -0.23
C GLY A 67 26.97 9.75 -1.76
N THR A 68 27.28 8.60 -2.38
CA THR A 68 27.12 8.43 -3.84
C THR A 68 25.67 8.68 -4.25
N LYS A 69 25.45 9.72 -5.05
CA LYS A 69 24.16 10.16 -5.59
C LYS A 69 24.37 10.63 -7.03
N LEU A 70 23.50 10.21 -7.94
CA LEU A 70 23.50 10.58 -9.35
C LEU A 70 22.19 11.25 -9.76
N PHE A 71 22.18 12.00 -10.86
CA PHE A 71 21.02 12.61 -11.51
C PHE A 71 20.15 13.41 -10.52
N GLN A 72 20.78 14.31 -9.75
CA GLN A 72 20.08 15.10 -8.73
C GLN A 72 19.24 16.25 -9.32
N ASP A 73 19.63 16.75 -10.50
CA ASP A 73 18.92 17.83 -11.18
C ASP A 73 17.66 17.33 -11.90
N ARG A 74 16.54 18.03 -11.65
CA ARG A 74 15.22 17.73 -12.25
C ARG A 74 15.20 17.92 -13.76
N ASN A 75 16.09 18.74 -14.31
CA ASN A 75 16.16 19.00 -15.75
C ASN A 75 16.95 17.94 -16.51
N THR A 76 17.79 17.17 -15.82
CA THR A 76 18.66 16.14 -16.40
C THR A 76 18.42 14.76 -15.79
N PRO A 77 17.17 14.25 -15.78
CA PRO A 77 16.86 12.96 -15.17
C PRO A 77 17.50 11.81 -15.94
N PHE A 78 17.77 10.70 -15.25
CA PHE A 78 18.11 9.44 -15.91
C PHE A 78 16.93 8.95 -16.76
N LYS A 79 17.20 8.60 -18.01
CA LYS A 79 16.21 8.16 -19.01
C LYS A 79 16.53 6.78 -19.61
N GLY A 80 17.73 6.26 -19.33
CA GLY A 80 18.20 5.00 -19.86
C GLY A 80 17.72 3.77 -19.10
N THR A 81 18.44 2.67 -19.32
CA THR A 81 18.26 1.41 -18.59
C THR A 81 19.45 1.18 -17.66
N LEU A 82 19.21 0.80 -16.41
CA LEU A 82 20.20 0.23 -15.50
C LEU A 82 19.84 -1.23 -15.23
N ASP A 83 20.58 -2.15 -15.84
CA ASP A 83 20.43 -3.59 -15.65
C ASP A 83 21.50 -4.13 -14.72
N GLY A 84 21.10 -4.59 -13.54
CA GLY A 84 22.04 -5.23 -12.61
C GLY A 84 22.58 -6.56 -13.13
N LYS A 85 21.94 -7.22 -14.11
CA LYS A 85 22.29 -8.58 -14.58
C LYS A 85 22.50 -9.60 -13.44
N GLY A 86 21.85 -9.39 -12.29
CA GLY A 86 21.99 -10.21 -11.09
C GLY A 86 23.06 -9.75 -10.10
N HIS A 87 23.88 -8.76 -10.46
CA HIS A 87 24.92 -8.18 -9.61
C HIS A 87 24.37 -7.19 -8.57
N LYS A 88 25.25 -6.87 -7.62
CA LYS A 88 24.96 -6.05 -6.45
C LYS A 88 25.65 -4.69 -6.51
N ILE A 89 24.98 -3.68 -5.96
CA ILE A 89 25.58 -2.43 -5.51
C ILE A 89 25.55 -2.44 -3.98
N ASN A 90 26.72 -2.36 -3.35
CA ASN A 90 26.91 -2.31 -1.90
C ASN A 90 27.35 -0.92 -1.44
N GLY A 91 27.21 -0.64 -0.14
CA GLY A 91 27.83 0.53 0.48
C GLY A 91 27.02 1.82 0.38
N LEU A 92 25.77 1.77 -0.11
CA LEU A 92 24.91 2.95 -0.15
C LEU A 92 24.60 3.47 1.26
N ARG A 93 24.92 4.73 1.51
CA ARG A 93 24.68 5.44 2.77
C ARG A 93 24.07 6.81 2.45
N GLY A 94 22.97 7.16 3.12
CA GLY A 94 22.32 8.46 2.97
C GLY A 94 20.96 8.36 2.27
N GLY A 95 20.83 9.03 1.12
CA GLY A 95 19.63 9.07 0.28
C GLY A 95 19.71 8.18 -0.97
N ALA A 96 18.88 8.46 -1.96
CA ALA A 96 18.74 7.65 -3.16
C ALA A 96 19.96 7.72 -4.08
N LEU A 97 20.34 6.56 -4.64
CA LEU A 97 21.39 6.47 -5.65
C LEU A 97 21.07 7.34 -6.88
N ILE A 98 19.80 7.37 -7.32
CA ILE A 98 19.33 8.17 -8.44
C ILE A 98 18.34 9.22 -7.92
N GLY A 99 18.63 10.50 -8.10
CA GLY A 99 17.74 11.58 -7.68
C GLY A 99 16.48 11.63 -8.53
N GLN A 100 16.65 11.71 -9.85
CA GLN A 100 15.59 11.97 -10.81
C GLN A 100 15.64 10.93 -11.94
N ALA A 101 14.53 10.25 -12.19
CA ALA A 101 14.40 9.30 -13.28
C ALA A 101 13.09 9.51 -14.05
N GLN A 102 13.16 9.48 -15.38
CA GLN A 102 12.00 9.67 -16.25
C GLN A 102 12.05 8.71 -17.44
N ASN A 103 10.98 7.94 -17.66
CA ASN A 103 10.91 6.91 -18.70
C ASN A 103 12.05 5.87 -18.62
N ALA A 104 12.72 5.77 -17.47
CA ALA A 104 13.86 4.88 -17.25
C ALA A 104 13.43 3.46 -16.89
N LYS A 105 14.35 2.52 -17.08
CA LYS A 105 14.18 1.11 -16.71
C LYS A 105 15.24 0.68 -15.73
N PHE A 106 14.83 0.06 -14.64
CA PHE A 106 15.70 -0.57 -13.66
C PHE A 106 15.34 -2.04 -13.59
N GLN A 107 16.32 -2.93 -13.77
CA GLN A 107 16.04 -4.37 -13.77
C GLN A 107 17.17 -5.21 -13.18
N ASN A 108 16.82 -6.39 -12.65
CA ASN A 108 17.75 -7.43 -12.17
C ASN A 108 18.85 -6.93 -11.22
N LEU A 109 18.52 -5.95 -10.38
CA LEU A 109 19.48 -5.25 -9.53
C LEU A 109 19.27 -5.59 -8.06
N THR A 110 20.36 -5.83 -7.34
CA THR A 110 20.34 -5.95 -5.89
C THR A 110 21.08 -4.78 -5.25
N LEU A 111 20.42 -4.05 -4.37
CA LEU A 111 21.03 -3.03 -3.51
C LEU A 111 21.16 -3.63 -2.11
N ALA A 112 22.39 -3.97 -1.73
CA ALA A 112 22.67 -4.67 -0.48
C ALA A 112 23.41 -3.78 0.51
N ASP A 113 23.23 -4.08 1.79
CA ASP A 113 23.80 -3.31 2.90
C ASP A 113 23.54 -1.80 2.74
N VAL A 114 22.28 -1.40 2.51
CA VAL A 114 21.93 0.03 2.46
C VAL A 114 21.74 0.60 3.87
N THR A 115 22.16 1.85 4.11
CA THR A 115 21.77 2.60 5.31
C THR A 115 21.13 3.91 4.88
N LEU A 116 19.81 4.01 5.03
CA LEU A 116 19.02 5.16 4.60
C LEU A 116 18.80 6.13 5.75
N SER A 117 19.14 7.40 5.55
CA SER A 117 18.78 8.49 6.47
C SER A 117 17.63 9.34 5.93
N GLU A 118 17.35 9.23 4.63
CA GLU A 118 16.33 9.99 3.91
C GLU A 118 15.92 9.25 2.62
N GLU A 119 14.85 9.70 1.96
CA GLU A 119 14.46 9.30 0.60
C GLU A 119 14.22 7.79 0.41
N ALA A 120 15.08 7.09 -0.33
CA ALA A 120 14.96 5.65 -0.62
C ALA A 120 16.32 5.08 -1.06
N ALA A 121 16.41 3.77 -1.33
CA ALA A 121 17.66 3.17 -1.79
C ALA A 121 18.01 3.49 -3.25
N LEU A 122 17.04 3.37 -4.17
CA LEU A 122 17.33 3.42 -5.61
C LEU A 122 16.97 4.76 -6.24
N VAL A 123 15.71 5.21 -6.13
CA VAL A 123 15.25 6.45 -6.79
C VAL A 123 14.52 7.36 -5.82
N ASN A 124 14.87 8.65 -5.80
CA ASN A 124 14.10 9.63 -5.04
C ASN A 124 12.80 10.00 -5.79
N GLN A 125 12.89 10.45 -7.05
CA GLN A 125 11.74 10.81 -7.87
C GLN A 125 11.72 10.08 -9.21
N ALA A 126 10.68 9.28 -9.43
CA ALA A 126 10.46 8.51 -10.65
C ALA A 126 9.20 8.96 -11.40
N ARG A 127 9.28 9.13 -12.72
CA ARG A 127 8.12 9.41 -13.58
C ARG A 127 8.10 8.47 -14.77
N LYS A 128 7.03 7.69 -14.89
CA LYS A 128 6.84 6.69 -15.98
C LYS A 128 7.99 5.67 -16.06
N CYS A 129 8.58 5.32 -14.91
CA CYS A 129 9.68 4.38 -14.85
C CYS A 129 9.19 2.93 -14.67
N THR A 130 10.05 1.97 -14.98
CA THR A 130 9.81 0.54 -14.74
C THR A 130 10.87 -0.03 -13.81
N PHE A 131 10.43 -0.73 -12.77
CA PHE A 131 11.27 -1.44 -11.81
C PHE A 131 10.93 -2.93 -11.85
N THR A 132 11.88 -3.77 -12.25
CA THR A 132 11.65 -5.22 -12.41
C THR A 132 12.71 -6.03 -11.68
N LYS A 133 12.30 -6.97 -10.83
CA LYS A 133 13.23 -7.87 -10.10
C LYS A 133 14.30 -7.11 -9.30
N ILE A 134 13.90 -6.03 -8.63
CA ILE A 134 14.80 -5.25 -7.78
C ILE A 134 14.75 -5.79 -6.35
N LYS A 135 15.90 -5.99 -5.73
CA LYS A 135 16.01 -6.40 -4.33
C LYS A 135 16.74 -5.34 -3.52
N VAL A 136 16.21 -4.98 -2.36
CA VAL A 136 16.87 -4.07 -1.42
C VAL A 136 16.95 -4.69 -0.04
N SER A 137 18.12 -4.58 0.60
CA SER A 137 18.32 -5.03 1.98
C SER A 137 19.22 -4.04 2.74
N GLY A 138 18.91 -3.82 4.01
CA GLY A 138 19.69 -2.90 4.84
C GLY A 138 18.85 -2.35 6.00
N LYS A 139 19.12 -1.10 6.38
CA LYS A 139 18.44 -0.40 7.47
C LYS A 139 18.13 1.05 7.11
N ALA A 140 17.16 1.62 7.80
CA ALA A 140 16.78 3.02 7.65
C ALA A 140 16.55 3.66 9.03
N THR A 141 17.09 4.86 9.24
CA THR A 141 16.95 5.64 10.47
C THR A 141 16.11 6.91 10.31
N GLY A 142 15.86 7.34 9.07
CA GLY A 142 14.96 8.45 8.76
C GLY A 142 13.83 8.05 7.83
N SER A 143 12.91 8.99 7.60
CA SER A 143 11.74 8.79 6.76
C SER A 143 12.14 8.47 5.32
N SER A 144 11.73 7.29 4.86
CA SER A 144 12.23 6.73 3.61
C SER A 144 11.38 5.58 3.07
N ALA A 145 11.61 5.20 1.83
CA ALA A 145 11.11 3.97 1.23
C ALA A 145 12.24 2.96 1.03
N GLY A 146 11.91 1.66 1.02
CA GLY A 146 12.92 0.65 0.75
C GLY A 146 13.49 0.73 -0.67
N LEU A 147 12.73 1.18 -1.67
CA LEU A 147 13.18 1.22 -3.06
C LEU A 147 13.05 2.60 -3.73
N VAL A 148 11.85 3.17 -3.77
CA VAL A 148 11.57 4.47 -4.42
C VAL A 148 10.82 5.40 -3.49
N ASN A 149 11.30 6.63 -3.30
CA ASN A 149 10.63 7.57 -2.40
C ASN A 149 9.31 8.06 -3.01
N SER A 150 9.37 8.67 -4.19
CA SER A 150 8.23 9.20 -4.93
C SER A 150 8.21 8.69 -6.37
N ALA A 151 7.06 8.23 -6.82
CA ALA A 151 6.84 7.71 -8.16
C ALA A 151 5.49 8.17 -8.73
N SER A 152 5.49 8.52 -10.01
CA SER A 152 4.30 8.83 -10.80
C SER A 152 4.21 7.92 -12.01
N ASP A 153 3.04 7.34 -12.26
CA ASP A 153 2.74 6.51 -13.44
C ASP A 153 3.76 5.39 -13.70
N SER A 154 4.37 4.88 -12.64
CA SER A 154 5.48 3.91 -12.72
C SER A 154 5.01 2.49 -12.38
N THR A 155 5.77 1.49 -12.82
CA THR A 155 5.45 0.08 -12.60
C THR A 155 6.52 -0.63 -11.80
N PHE A 156 6.10 -1.48 -10.87
CA PHE A 156 6.96 -2.31 -10.03
C PHE A 156 6.54 -3.76 -10.17
N THR A 157 7.46 -4.62 -10.63
CA THR A 157 7.18 -6.04 -10.83
C THR A 157 8.27 -6.88 -10.16
N ASP A 158 7.87 -7.82 -9.33
CA ASP A 158 8.77 -8.74 -8.61
C ASP A 158 9.85 -8.03 -7.77
N CYS A 159 9.52 -6.85 -7.21
CA CYS A 159 10.42 -6.11 -6.33
C CYS A 159 10.32 -6.61 -4.88
N SER A 160 11.44 -6.70 -4.17
CA SER A 160 11.46 -7.07 -2.76
C SER A 160 12.32 -6.18 -1.90
N SER A 161 11.86 -5.87 -0.69
CA SER A 161 12.62 -5.15 0.33
C SER A 161 12.71 -5.94 1.63
N SER A 162 13.89 -5.89 2.24
CA SER A 162 14.14 -6.34 3.61
C SER A 162 14.78 -5.24 4.45
N VAL A 163 14.55 -3.97 4.10
CA VAL A 163 15.06 -2.82 4.85
C VAL A 163 14.37 -2.73 6.20
N ALA A 164 15.14 -2.73 7.28
CA ALA A 164 14.61 -2.52 8.63
C ALA A 164 14.55 -1.03 8.97
N PHE A 165 13.36 -0.51 9.28
CA PHE A 165 13.15 0.90 9.60
C PHE A 165 13.09 1.09 11.12
N SER A 166 13.99 1.91 11.67
CA SER A 166 14.02 2.30 13.07
C SER A 166 14.12 3.82 13.17
N ILE A 167 12.97 4.49 13.11
CA ILE A 167 12.87 5.95 13.05
C ILE A 167 12.36 6.46 14.39
N LYS A 168 13.10 7.39 15.00
CA LYS A 168 12.74 8.06 16.24
C LYS A 168 12.92 9.56 16.09
N ASN A 169 11.82 10.28 15.87
CA ASN A 169 11.82 11.73 15.72
C ASN A 169 11.24 12.36 16.99
N LYS A 170 12.07 12.97 17.82
CA LYS A 170 11.62 13.80 18.94
C LYS A 170 11.51 15.24 18.45
N LYS A 171 10.45 15.96 18.83
CA LYS A 171 10.35 17.42 18.64
C LYS A 171 11.67 18.06 19.05
N SER A 172 12.31 18.84 18.17
CA SER A 172 13.22 19.92 18.58
C SER A 172 12.39 21.17 18.80
N ALA A 173 12.73 21.97 19.82
CA ALA A 173 12.05 23.22 20.14
C ALA A 173 12.10 24.25 18.99
N ASP A 174 13.02 24.05 18.04
CA ASP A 174 13.28 25.00 16.96
C ASP A 174 13.27 24.27 15.60
N ASN A 175 12.39 24.72 14.69
CA ASN A 175 12.31 24.43 13.24
C ASN A 175 11.32 23.35 12.74
N ALA A 176 10.36 23.82 11.93
CA ALA A 176 9.12 23.15 11.49
C ALA A 176 9.16 22.50 10.09
N SER A 177 10.33 22.15 9.54
CA SER A 177 10.40 21.47 8.24
C SER A 177 10.43 19.95 8.40
N ASP A 178 9.25 19.34 8.29
CA ASP A 178 8.94 17.93 7.99
C ASP A 178 9.58 16.84 8.90
N GLN A 179 9.27 16.86 10.21
CA GLN A 179 9.65 15.81 11.17
C GLN A 179 8.72 14.58 11.18
N SER A 180 7.90 14.38 10.13
CA SER A 180 7.05 13.19 9.99
C SER A 180 7.90 11.92 10.02
N ALA A 181 7.44 10.88 10.72
CA ALA A 181 8.02 9.53 10.61
C ALA A 181 7.19 8.76 9.58
N ALA A 182 7.70 8.62 8.36
CA ALA A 182 7.00 7.97 7.26
C ALA A 182 7.89 6.91 6.62
N ALA A 183 7.36 5.69 6.47
CA ALA A 183 8.10 4.60 5.86
C ALA A 183 7.23 3.67 5.01
N ALA A 184 7.81 3.18 3.91
CA ALA A 184 7.20 2.15 3.07
C ALA A 184 8.22 1.10 2.60
N GLY A 185 7.81 -0.16 2.53
CA GLY A 185 8.72 -1.24 2.13
C GLY A 185 9.25 -1.11 0.69
N ILE A 186 8.44 -0.61 -0.25
CA ILE A 186 8.82 -0.45 -1.66
C ILE A 186 8.74 1.01 -2.10
N VAL A 187 7.55 1.61 -2.05
CA VAL A 187 7.32 2.98 -2.55
C VAL A 187 6.52 3.81 -1.57
N LEU A 188 7.03 4.99 -1.17
CA LEU A 188 6.32 5.80 -0.19
C LEU A 188 5.17 6.58 -0.84
N TYR A 189 5.44 7.28 -1.94
CA TYR A 189 4.43 8.08 -2.66
C TYR A 189 4.27 7.61 -4.11
N GLY A 190 3.32 6.72 -4.40
CA GLY A 190 3.12 6.10 -5.72
C GLY A 190 1.87 6.58 -6.46
N SER A 191 1.82 7.83 -6.91
CA SER A 191 0.68 8.31 -7.71
C SER A 191 0.59 7.56 -9.06
N GLY A 192 -0.58 7.06 -9.44
CA GLY A 192 -0.75 6.32 -10.70
C GLY A 192 0.05 5.00 -10.80
N CYS A 193 0.74 4.59 -9.74
CA CYS A 193 1.68 3.47 -9.81
C CYS A 193 0.99 2.11 -9.73
N LYS A 194 1.57 1.11 -10.41
CA LYS A 194 1.07 -0.27 -10.43
C LYS A 194 2.13 -1.21 -9.88
N LEU A 195 1.77 -1.98 -8.85
CA LEU A 195 2.66 -2.92 -8.18
C LEU A 195 2.15 -4.34 -8.37
N LYS A 196 3.03 -5.25 -8.80
CA LYS A 196 2.73 -6.66 -8.99
C LYS A 196 3.80 -7.55 -8.37
N ASN A 197 3.36 -8.54 -7.59
CA ASN A 197 4.22 -9.53 -6.94
C ASN A 197 5.31 -8.93 -6.01
N CYS A 198 5.10 -7.72 -5.49
CA CYS A 198 6.08 -7.07 -4.63
C CYS A 198 6.05 -7.62 -3.20
N LYS A 199 7.20 -7.69 -2.53
CA LYS A 199 7.31 -8.28 -1.19
C LYS A 199 8.09 -7.40 -0.23
N ASN A 200 7.68 -7.41 1.03
CA ASN A 200 8.48 -6.83 2.11
C ASN A 200 8.61 -7.80 3.29
N THR A 201 9.85 -7.95 3.77
CA THR A 201 10.18 -8.69 4.99
C THR A 201 10.83 -7.81 6.06
N GLY A 202 11.20 -6.58 5.70
CA GLY A 202 11.79 -5.61 6.61
C GLY A 202 10.79 -5.15 7.67
N SER A 203 11.23 -5.08 8.93
CA SER A 203 10.38 -4.63 10.04
C SER A 203 10.47 -3.12 10.26
N PHE A 204 9.41 -2.53 10.79
CA PHE A 204 9.25 -1.10 11.02
C PHE A 204 9.05 -0.83 12.51
N SER A 205 9.78 0.14 13.03
CA SER A 205 9.62 0.72 14.36
C SER A 205 9.72 2.24 14.22
N LEU A 206 8.58 2.91 14.17
CA LEU A 206 8.46 4.36 13.97
C LEU A 206 7.88 5.02 15.23
N GLU A 207 8.56 6.04 15.72
CA GLU A 207 8.08 6.90 16.81
C GLU A 207 8.28 8.37 16.45
N ALA A 208 7.21 9.17 16.54
CA ALA A 208 7.33 10.62 16.42
C ALA A 208 6.32 11.38 17.28
N VAL A 209 6.66 12.63 17.59
CA VAL A 209 5.72 13.61 18.15
C VAL A 209 4.75 14.05 17.06
N MET A 210 3.45 14.09 17.36
CA MET A 210 2.38 14.47 16.43
C MET A 210 2.02 15.96 16.57
N VAL A 211 2.79 16.82 15.93
CA VAL A 211 2.52 18.27 15.80
C VAL A 211 2.30 18.57 14.33
N TYR A 212 1.15 19.13 13.93
CA TYR A 212 0.91 19.42 12.52
C TYR A 212 2.09 20.19 11.87
N PRO A 213 2.57 19.77 10.70
CA PRO A 213 2.01 18.74 9.80
C PRO A 213 2.52 17.30 10.03
N THR A 214 3.30 17.05 11.08
CA THR A 214 4.02 15.79 11.32
C THR A 214 3.09 14.63 11.63
N SER A 215 3.25 13.48 10.99
CA SER A 215 2.43 12.27 11.22
C SER A 215 3.31 11.02 11.30
N VAL A 216 2.78 9.94 11.90
CA VAL A 216 3.48 8.65 11.98
C VAL A 216 2.80 7.65 11.05
N LYS A 217 3.48 7.26 9.98
CA LYS A 217 2.91 6.51 8.85
C LYS A 217 3.82 5.34 8.47
N ALA A 218 3.32 4.11 8.56
CA ALA A 218 4.07 2.92 8.16
C ALA A 218 3.25 2.01 7.24
N TYR A 219 3.83 1.62 6.11
CA TYR A 219 3.16 0.79 5.11
C TYR A 219 4.06 -0.34 4.64
N GLY A 220 3.64 -1.59 4.79
CA GLY A 220 4.52 -2.72 4.47
C GLY A 220 4.96 -2.78 3.01
N ILE A 221 4.16 -2.26 2.05
CA ILE A 221 4.56 -2.18 0.63
C ILE A 221 4.56 -0.75 0.11
N ALA A 222 3.41 -0.07 0.15
CA ALA A 222 3.25 1.23 -0.48
C ALA A 222 2.50 2.24 0.39
N GLY A 223 2.98 3.47 0.49
CA GLY A 223 2.16 4.54 1.09
C GLY A 223 0.98 4.91 0.20
N SER A 224 1.19 4.95 -1.11
CA SER A 224 0.11 5.05 -2.11
C SER A 224 0.44 4.29 -3.39
N ALA A 225 -0.59 3.78 -4.07
CA ALA A 225 -0.49 3.18 -5.41
C ALA A 225 -1.85 3.18 -6.10
N GLN A 226 -1.93 3.21 -7.43
CA GLN A 226 -3.20 3.00 -8.13
C GLN A 226 -3.70 1.55 -7.96
N SER A 227 -2.83 0.58 -8.19
CA SER A 227 -3.18 -0.84 -8.11
C SER A 227 -2.07 -1.68 -7.50
N LEU A 228 -2.45 -2.63 -6.65
CA LEU A 228 -1.55 -3.66 -6.12
C LEU A 228 -2.14 -5.05 -6.37
N GLU A 229 -1.35 -5.91 -6.99
CA GLU A 229 -1.69 -7.30 -7.25
C GLU A 229 -0.63 -8.25 -6.68
N ASN A 230 -1.03 -9.27 -5.92
CA ASN A 230 -0.14 -10.30 -5.37
C ASN A 230 0.98 -9.76 -4.45
N CYS A 231 0.80 -8.60 -3.82
CA CYS A 231 1.81 -8.02 -2.95
C CYS A 231 1.72 -8.58 -1.52
N LYS A 232 2.87 -8.84 -0.88
CA LYS A 232 2.92 -9.51 0.43
C LYS A 232 3.86 -8.83 1.42
N ASN A 233 3.39 -8.65 2.65
CA ASN A 233 4.23 -8.22 3.77
C ASN A 233 4.30 -9.28 4.86
N SER A 234 5.52 -9.57 5.32
CA SER A 234 5.77 -10.38 6.52
C SER A 234 6.58 -9.65 7.58
N GLY A 235 7.05 -8.43 7.30
CA GLY A 235 7.73 -7.59 8.29
C GLY A 235 6.75 -7.05 9.34
N ASN A 236 7.19 -6.99 10.59
CA ASN A 236 6.38 -6.42 11.66
C ASN A 236 6.33 -4.90 11.54
N ILE A 237 5.21 -4.30 11.93
CA ILE A 237 5.02 -2.84 11.91
C ILE A 237 4.66 -2.39 13.32
N ALA A 238 5.49 -1.52 13.90
CA ALA A 238 5.22 -0.82 15.15
C ALA A 238 5.25 0.69 14.92
N VAL A 239 4.15 1.38 15.24
CA VAL A 239 4.04 2.83 15.16
C VAL A 239 3.60 3.42 16.49
N LYS A 240 4.22 4.52 16.89
CA LYS A 240 3.89 5.25 18.12
C LYS A 240 3.86 6.75 17.85
N GLY A 241 2.69 7.34 18.01
CA GLY A 241 2.52 8.78 18.04
C GLY A 241 2.53 9.29 19.47
N THR A 242 3.29 10.35 19.76
CA THR A 242 3.30 10.99 21.08
C THR A 242 2.75 12.41 21.04
N LYS A 243 2.04 12.81 22.09
CA LYS A 243 1.59 14.21 22.29
C LYS A 243 2.80 15.17 22.33
N PRO A 244 2.71 16.39 21.78
CA PRO A 244 3.67 17.46 22.06
C PRO A 244 3.73 17.82 23.56
N SER A 245 4.86 18.41 23.95
CA SER A 245 5.06 18.96 25.29
C SER A 245 4.26 20.25 25.53
N ASP A 246 4.00 21.02 24.48
CA ASP A 246 3.22 22.27 24.53
C ASP A 246 1.85 22.06 23.84
N PRO A 247 0.73 22.23 24.54
CA PRO A 247 -0.61 22.05 23.97
C PRO A 247 -1.01 23.11 22.92
N ASP A 248 -0.28 24.24 22.83
CA ASP A 248 -0.57 25.32 21.88
C ASP A 248 0.10 25.13 20.50
N ASP A 249 0.85 24.04 20.31
CA ASP A 249 1.63 23.73 19.09
C ASP A 249 0.80 23.38 17.82
N GLY A 250 -0.53 23.50 17.84
CA GLY A 250 -1.37 23.43 16.63
C GLY A 250 -2.22 22.16 16.47
N TYR A 251 -2.59 21.86 15.22
CA TYR A 251 -3.53 20.77 14.89
C TYR A 251 -2.91 19.38 15.15
N TYR A 252 -3.71 18.44 15.62
CA TYR A 252 -3.27 17.08 15.89
C TYR A 252 -3.40 16.20 14.65
N THR A 253 -2.38 15.38 14.40
CA THR A 253 -2.29 14.49 13.25
C THR A 253 -2.56 13.03 13.61
N ASP A 254 -2.49 12.15 12.61
CA ASP A 254 -2.92 10.75 12.70
C ASP A 254 -1.77 9.74 12.76
N VAL A 255 -2.02 8.64 13.45
CA VAL A 255 -1.20 7.42 13.41
C VAL A 255 -1.78 6.46 12.36
N HIS A 256 -1.00 6.16 11.32
CA HIS A 256 -1.39 5.27 10.23
C HIS A 256 -0.46 4.05 10.14
N ALA A 257 -1.03 2.85 10.12
CA ALA A 257 -0.27 1.63 9.86
C ALA A 257 -1.06 0.61 9.03
N ALA A 258 -0.48 0.14 7.93
CA ALA A 258 -1.05 -0.95 7.15
C ALA A 258 -0.01 -1.96 6.67
N GLY A 259 -0.39 -3.23 6.64
CA GLY A 259 0.50 -4.29 6.19
C GLY A 259 0.87 -4.19 4.71
N ILE A 260 0.03 -3.61 3.85
CA ILE A 260 0.29 -3.46 2.41
C ILE A 260 0.26 -2.01 1.99
N ALA A 261 -0.89 -1.34 2.07
CA ALA A 261 -1.08 -0.03 1.43
C ALA A 261 -1.77 1.01 2.31
N GLY A 262 -1.30 2.26 2.25
CA GLY A 262 -2.00 3.41 2.82
C GLY A 262 -3.20 3.82 1.96
N SER A 263 -2.94 4.27 0.73
CA SER A 263 -3.94 4.75 -0.22
C SER A 263 -3.91 3.96 -1.54
N TYR A 264 -5.08 3.67 -2.11
CA TYR A 264 -5.20 2.86 -3.32
C TYR A 264 -6.52 3.01 -4.05
N THR A 265 -6.56 2.55 -5.31
CA THR A 265 -7.82 2.32 -6.06
C THR A 265 -8.22 0.84 -6.07
N THR A 266 -7.27 -0.06 -6.35
CA THR A 266 -7.55 -1.52 -6.41
C THR A 266 -6.50 -2.34 -5.66
N LEU A 267 -6.96 -3.26 -4.82
CA LEU A 267 -6.13 -4.29 -4.19
C LEU A 267 -6.66 -5.67 -4.57
N LYS A 268 -5.76 -6.52 -5.07
CA LYS A 268 -6.11 -7.89 -5.45
C LYS A 268 -5.07 -8.90 -4.99
N ASN A 269 -5.52 -9.93 -4.28
CA ASN A 269 -4.66 -11.05 -3.86
C ASN A 269 -3.44 -10.61 -3.02
N CYS A 270 -3.57 -9.53 -2.26
CA CYS A 270 -2.53 -9.01 -1.40
C CYS A 270 -2.67 -9.57 0.02
N GLY A 271 -1.58 -9.72 0.76
CA GLY A 271 -1.72 -10.21 2.13
C GLY A 271 -0.59 -9.91 3.08
N ASN A 272 -0.98 -9.80 4.35
CA ASN A 272 -0.09 -9.51 5.45
C ASN A 272 0.01 -10.69 6.41
N SER A 273 1.22 -10.97 6.88
CA SER A 273 1.49 -11.92 7.96
C SER A 273 2.31 -11.32 9.10
N GLY A 274 2.85 -10.10 8.92
CA GLY A 274 3.54 -9.38 9.98
C GLY A 274 2.59 -8.84 11.05
N LYS A 275 3.04 -8.78 12.30
CA LYS A 275 2.29 -8.17 13.39
C LYS A 275 2.25 -6.65 13.20
N ILE A 276 1.09 -6.03 13.43
CA ILE A 276 0.92 -4.58 13.42
C ILE A 276 0.54 -4.11 14.82
N VAL A 277 1.30 -3.16 15.36
CA VAL A 277 1.07 -2.52 16.66
C VAL A 277 1.08 -1.02 16.45
N ALA A 278 -0.01 -0.36 16.85
CA ALA A 278 -0.12 1.08 16.84
C ALA A 278 -0.43 1.60 18.24
N SER A 279 0.18 2.72 18.61
CA SER A 279 -0.15 3.42 19.85
C SER A 279 -0.11 4.92 19.71
N CYS A 280 -0.86 5.59 20.56
CA CYS A 280 -0.95 7.05 20.61
C CYS A 280 -1.08 7.51 22.06
N THR A 281 -0.59 8.70 22.38
CA THR A 281 -0.75 9.32 23.70
C THR A 281 -1.61 10.59 23.70
N SER A 282 -2.24 10.96 22.58
CA SER A 282 -3.08 12.16 22.45
C SER A 282 -4.54 11.83 22.10
N VAL A 283 -5.47 12.29 22.94
CA VAL A 283 -6.93 12.22 22.69
C VAL A 283 -7.40 13.22 21.64
N GLU A 284 -6.51 13.97 21.00
CA GLU A 284 -6.87 14.86 19.89
C GLU A 284 -6.42 14.30 18.53
N SER A 285 -5.57 13.27 18.54
CA SER A 285 -5.05 12.59 17.35
C SER A 285 -5.98 11.47 16.87
N GLY A 286 -5.97 11.21 15.56
CA GLY A 286 -6.65 10.06 14.99
C GLY A 286 -5.78 8.83 14.84
N MET A 287 -6.42 7.69 14.56
CA MET A 287 -5.72 6.43 14.35
C MET A 287 -6.43 5.56 13.31
N ARG A 288 -5.67 5.11 12.32
CA ARG A 288 -6.12 4.17 11.29
C ARG A 288 -5.12 3.02 11.18
N VAL A 289 -5.60 1.82 11.44
CA VAL A 289 -4.76 0.61 11.42
C VAL A 289 -5.50 -0.50 10.70
N SER A 290 -4.79 -1.19 9.82
CA SER A 290 -5.34 -2.36 9.17
C SER A 290 -4.29 -3.42 8.89
N GLY A 291 -4.69 -4.70 8.98
CA GLY A 291 -3.83 -5.80 8.58
C GLY A 291 -3.39 -5.71 7.11
N VAL A 292 -4.23 -5.24 6.17
CA VAL A 292 -3.84 -5.12 4.76
C VAL A 292 -3.78 -3.68 4.30
N ALA A 293 -4.86 -2.91 4.39
CA ALA A 293 -4.87 -1.56 3.81
C ALA A 293 -5.77 -0.56 4.54
N LEU A 294 -5.44 0.72 4.48
CA LEU A 294 -6.31 1.78 5.01
C LEU A 294 -7.39 2.13 3.96
N SER A 295 -7.57 3.42 3.68
CA SER A 295 -8.52 3.93 2.69
C SER A 295 -7.78 4.86 1.71
N GLY A 296 -8.18 4.82 0.43
CA GLY A 296 -7.69 5.77 -0.57
C GLY A 296 -8.23 7.18 -0.29
N THR A 297 -7.42 8.06 0.27
CA THR A 297 -7.77 9.46 0.58
C THR A 297 -7.68 10.40 -0.63
N ASN A 298 -7.82 9.91 -1.85
CA ASN A 298 -7.79 10.79 -3.02
C ASN A 298 -9.20 11.32 -3.32
N SER A 299 -9.46 12.52 -2.80
CA SER A 299 -10.24 13.57 -3.48
C SER A 299 -11.56 13.13 -4.14
N GLY A 300 -12.57 12.83 -3.32
CA GLY A 300 -13.97 12.85 -3.78
C GLY A 300 -14.43 11.70 -4.70
N LYS A 301 -13.61 10.68 -4.97
CA LYS A 301 -14.02 9.48 -5.70
C LYS A 301 -13.67 8.22 -4.90
N THR A 302 -14.60 7.75 -4.08
CA THR A 302 -14.44 6.58 -3.20
C THR A 302 -14.67 5.24 -3.91
N HIS A 303 -14.11 5.05 -5.11
CA HIS A 303 -14.25 3.81 -5.89
C HIS A 303 -13.13 2.80 -5.61
N ASN A 304 -12.92 2.48 -4.33
CA ASN A 304 -11.84 1.57 -3.93
C ASN A 304 -12.37 0.15 -3.77
N SER A 305 -11.74 -0.83 -4.43
CA SER A 305 -12.10 -2.25 -4.33
C SER A 305 -10.98 -3.09 -3.74
N VAL A 306 -11.36 -3.99 -2.83
CA VAL A 306 -10.46 -4.96 -2.19
C VAL A 306 -10.99 -6.36 -2.48
N ALA A 307 -10.19 -7.16 -3.17
CA ALA A 307 -10.57 -8.51 -3.56
C ALA A 307 -9.48 -9.52 -3.21
N ARG A 308 -9.85 -10.68 -2.68
CA ARG A 308 -8.92 -11.80 -2.49
C ARG A 308 -7.78 -11.49 -1.52
N CYS A 309 -7.95 -10.51 -0.65
CA CYS A 309 -6.91 -10.08 0.28
C CYS A 309 -7.00 -10.79 1.62
N TYR A 310 -5.86 -10.90 2.30
CA TYR A 310 -5.82 -11.60 3.58
C TYR A 310 -4.91 -10.99 4.64
N ASN A 311 -5.30 -11.18 5.90
CA ASN A 311 -4.45 -10.91 7.04
C ASN A 311 -4.32 -12.11 7.96
N LYS A 312 -3.08 -12.53 8.21
CA LYS A 312 -2.73 -13.56 9.20
C LYS A 312 -2.02 -12.96 10.42
N GLY A 313 -1.49 -11.75 10.32
CA GLY A 313 -0.77 -11.07 11.41
C GLY A 313 -1.70 -10.47 12.45
N ALA A 314 -1.30 -10.45 13.72
CA ALA A 314 -2.08 -9.79 14.76
C ALA A 314 -2.08 -8.26 14.56
N VAL A 315 -3.23 -7.61 14.79
CA VAL A 315 -3.40 -6.16 14.74
C VAL A 315 -3.74 -5.67 16.15
N SER A 316 -2.98 -4.71 16.67
CA SER A 316 -3.18 -4.17 18.00
C SER A 316 -3.13 -2.64 18.02
N ALA A 317 -4.06 -2.02 18.73
CA ALA A 317 -4.14 -0.58 18.90
C ALA A 317 -4.35 -0.24 20.37
N THR A 318 -3.48 0.62 20.93
CA THR A 318 -3.49 0.93 22.37
C THR A 318 -3.24 2.40 22.68
N GLY A 319 -3.67 2.86 23.85
CA GLY A 319 -3.32 4.19 24.37
C GLY A 319 -4.49 5.17 24.39
N LYS A 320 -4.20 6.44 24.13
CA LYS A 320 -5.17 7.55 24.16
C LYS A 320 -5.31 8.09 22.73
N CYS A 321 -6.34 7.60 22.04
CA CYS A 321 -6.86 7.95 20.70
C CYS A 321 -8.05 8.89 20.70
N GLY A 322 -8.04 10.04 20.02
CA GLY A 322 -9.19 10.93 19.98
C GLY A 322 -10.27 10.64 18.96
N ARG A 323 -9.86 10.72 17.69
CA ARG A 323 -10.76 11.03 16.57
C ARG A 323 -10.70 9.99 15.46
N GLY A 324 -11.82 9.71 14.81
CA GLY A 324 -11.86 8.94 13.55
C GLY A 324 -11.18 7.56 13.61
N ILE A 325 -11.32 6.84 14.73
CA ILE A 325 -10.55 5.63 15.01
C ILE A 325 -11.13 4.43 14.25
N LYS A 326 -10.34 3.90 13.31
CA LYS A 326 -10.73 2.78 12.45
C LYS A 326 -9.67 1.68 12.50
N ILE A 327 -10.04 0.53 13.02
CA ILE A 327 -9.17 -0.65 13.14
C ILE A 327 -9.79 -1.84 12.40
N SER A 328 -9.00 -2.55 11.60
CA SER A 328 -9.52 -3.70 10.83
C SER A 328 -8.50 -4.81 10.60
N GLY A 329 -8.98 -6.00 10.27
CA GLY A 329 -8.13 -7.10 9.81
C GLY A 329 -7.70 -6.94 8.35
N VAL A 330 -8.56 -6.46 7.45
CA VAL A 330 -8.23 -6.36 6.01
C VAL A 330 -8.25 -4.93 5.51
N THR A 331 -9.33 -4.19 5.68
CA THR A 331 -9.43 -2.82 5.17
C THR A 331 -10.24 -1.92 6.08
N ASN A 332 -9.91 -0.64 6.20
CA ASN A 332 -10.74 0.25 7.01
C ASN A 332 -12.05 0.58 6.28
N GLU A 333 -11.95 1.26 5.13
CA GLU A 333 -13.11 1.71 4.35
C GLU A 333 -12.89 1.41 2.87
N THR A 334 -13.89 0.83 2.24
CA THR A 334 -13.85 0.43 0.83
C THR A 334 -15.26 0.46 0.26
N GLU A 335 -15.39 0.66 -1.05
CA GLU A 335 -16.67 0.48 -1.74
C GLU A 335 -17.08 -1.00 -1.70
N ALA A 336 -16.12 -1.92 -1.84
CA ALA A 336 -16.37 -3.34 -1.88
C ALA A 336 -15.20 -4.17 -1.31
N ALA A 337 -15.50 -5.05 -0.36
CA ALA A 337 -14.61 -6.11 0.10
C ALA A 337 -15.13 -7.49 -0.36
N THR A 338 -14.35 -8.21 -1.16
CA THR A 338 -14.77 -9.50 -1.72
C THR A 338 -13.72 -10.59 -1.54
N GLU A 339 -14.14 -11.80 -1.21
CA GLU A 339 -13.24 -12.95 -1.12
C GLU A 339 -12.04 -12.66 -0.18
N CYS A 340 -12.26 -11.92 0.90
CA CYS A 340 -11.20 -11.53 1.83
C CYS A 340 -11.26 -12.34 3.13
N TYR A 341 -10.13 -12.48 3.81
CA TYR A 341 -10.13 -13.12 5.12
C TYR A 341 -9.18 -12.55 6.14
N ASN A 342 -9.55 -12.72 7.41
CA ASN A 342 -8.71 -12.44 8.55
C ASN A 342 -8.62 -13.65 9.49
N THR A 343 -7.41 -14.08 9.78
CA THR A 343 -7.12 -15.04 10.86
C THR A 343 -6.31 -14.43 12.00
N GLY A 344 -5.80 -13.21 11.81
CA GLY A 344 -5.04 -12.49 12.82
C GLY A 344 -5.95 -11.98 13.95
N LYS A 345 -5.48 -12.06 15.20
CA LYS A 345 -6.18 -11.47 16.34
C LYS A 345 -6.19 -9.95 16.22
N ILE A 346 -7.34 -9.32 16.47
CA ILE A 346 -7.51 -7.87 16.56
C ILE A 346 -7.76 -7.51 18.02
N SER A 347 -6.92 -6.65 18.59
CA SER A 347 -7.00 -6.24 20.01
C SER A 347 -6.90 -4.73 20.14
N VAL A 348 -7.99 -4.11 20.59
CA VAL A 348 -8.07 -2.66 20.76
C VAL A 348 -8.31 -2.32 22.22
N ASP A 349 -7.45 -1.49 22.79
CA ASP A 349 -7.52 -0.99 24.17
C ASP A 349 -7.23 0.51 24.16
N LEU A 350 -8.25 1.30 23.83
CA LEU A 350 -8.14 2.73 23.57
C LEU A 350 -9.06 3.52 24.49
N LYS A 351 -8.50 4.56 25.09
CA LYS A 351 -9.28 5.66 25.67
C LYS A 351 -9.56 6.66 24.56
N SER A 352 -10.84 6.87 24.24
CA SER A 352 -11.26 7.75 23.15
C SER A 352 -12.44 8.64 23.50
N GLN A 353 -12.50 9.80 22.84
CA GLN A 353 -13.60 10.75 22.90
C GLN A 353 -14.72 10.37 21.90
N GLU A 354 -14.39 9.60 20.87
CA GLU A 354 -15.32 9.14 19.83
C GLU A 354 -15.51 7.62 19.86
N ASN A 355 -16.48 7.15 19.08
CA ASN A 355 -16.70 5.73 18.89
C ASN A 355 -15.55 5.11 18.08
N VAL A 356 -14.96 4.06 18.64
CA VAL A 356 -13.95 3.24 17.97
C VAL A 356 -14.65 2.22 17.07
N ILE A 357 -14.25 2.15 15.80
CA ILE A 357 -14.84 1.22 14.84
C ILE A 357 -13.85 0.09 14.55
N VAL A 358 -14.20 -1.13 14.96
CA VAL A 358 -13.33 -2.32 14.85
C VAL A 358 -14.04 -3.41 14.06
N GLY A 359 -13.40 -3.96 13.03
CA GLY A 359 -13.95 -5.13 12.34
C GLY A 359 -12.93 -6.17 11.89
N GLY A 360 -13.35 -7.43 11.91
CA GLY A 360 -12.52 -8.56 11.46
C GLY A 360 -12.05 -8.43 10.01
N ILE A 361 -12.89 -7.89 9.12
CA ILE A 361 -12.56 -7.64 7.71
C ILE A 361 -12.51 -6.13 7.46
N CYS A 362 -13.63 -5.45 7.66
CA CYS A 362 -13.79 -4.02 7.36
C CYS A 362 -13.99 -3.20 8.65
N SER A 363 -13.50 -1.96 8.74
CA SER A 363 -13.99 -1.07 9.81
C SER A 363 -15.42 -0.62 9.46
N SER A 364 -15.61 -0.04 8.28
CA SER A 364 -16.93 0.33 7.76
C SER A 364 -17.06 -0.11 6.30
N THR A 365 -18.24 -0.53 5.89
CA THR A 365 -18.50 -0.95 4.50
C THR A 365 -19.98 -0.81 4.12
N THR A 366 -20.21 -0.68 2.81
CA THR A 366 -21.53 -0.78 2.18
C THR A 366 -21.70 -2.05 1.33
N PHE A 367 -20.60 -2.79 1.08
CA PHE A 367 -20.61 -4.05 0.35
C PHE A 367 -19.50 -4.99 0.85
N VAL A 368 -19.89 -6.17 1.32
CA VAL A 368 -18.96 -7.21 1.78
C VAL A 368 -19.48 -8.60 1.42
N GLN A 369 -18.70 -9.34 0.64
CA GLN A 369 -19.16 -10.60 0.10
C GLN A 369 -18.09 -11.68 0.09
N ASN A 370 -18.49 -12.92 0.42
CA ASN A 370 -17.58 -14.07 0.45
C ASN A 370 -16.36 -13.84 1.35
N CYS A 371 -16.52 -13.12 2.46
CA CYS A 371 -15.44 -12.83 3.38
C CYS A 371 -15.57 -13.64 4.68
N TYR A 372 -14.45 -13.90 5.36
CA TYR A 372 -14.52 -14.52 6.69
C TYR A 372 -13.48 -14.05 7.68
N ASN A 373 -13.88 -14.09 8.95
CA ASN A 373 -13.00 -13.85 10.07
C ASN A 373 -12.95 -15.07 11.00
N THR A 374 -11.74 -15.48 11.38
CA THR A 374 -11.53 -16.43 12.48
C THR A 374 -10.61 -15.89 13.56
N GLY A 375 -10.07 -14.69 13.39
CA GLY A 375 -9.33 -14.00 14.44
C GLY A 375 -10.29 -13.46 15.49
N ASN A 376 -9.90 -13.52 16.77
CA ASN A 376 -10.69 -12.85 17.81
C ASN A 376 -10.63 -11.34 17.64
N VAL A 377 -11.77 -10.66 17.87
CA VAL A 377 -11.91 -9.22 17.81
C VAL A 377 -12.29 -8.70 19.20
N THR A 378 -11.43 -7.89 19.80
CA THR A 378 -11.67 -7.28 21.11
C THR A 378 -11.60 -5.77 21.04
N LEU A 379 -12.60 -5.10 21.61
CA LEU A 379 -12.63 -3.67 21.87
C LEU A 379 -12.79 -3.40 23.37
N LYS A 380 -11.85 -2.66 23.96
CA LYS A 380 -12.01 -2.00 25.25
C LYS A 380 -12.04 -0.49 25.02
N GLY A 381 -13.19 0.13 25.30
CA GLY A 381 -13.50 1.53 24.94
C GLY A 381 -14.96 1.68 24.52
N SER A 382 -15.33 2.85 23.99
CA SER A 382 -16.64 3.12 23.39
C SER A 382 -16.63 2.77 21.90
N GLY A 383 -17.75 2.30 21.34
CA GLY A 383 -17.91 2.07 19.90
C GLY A 383 -18.33 0.64 19.53
N PHE A 384 -17.95 0.22 18.33
CA PHE A 384 -18.55 -0.93 17.66
C PHE A 384 -17.49 -1.95 17.24
N ALA A 385 -17.67 -3.20 17.67
CA ALA A 385 -16.83 -4.33 17.29
C ALA A 385 -17.63 -5.37 16.51
N GLY A 386 -17.20 -5.66 15.29
CA GLY A 386 -17.84 -6.65 14.42
C GLY A 386 -16.90 -7.76 13.97
N GLY A 387 -17.41 -8.99 13.87
CA GLY A 387 -16.64 -10.10 13.32
C GLY A 387 -16.36 -9.94 11.83
N ILE A 388 -17.27 -9.34 11.05
CA ILE A 388 -17.05 -9.00 9.64
C ILE A 388 -16.75 -7.52 9.48
N ALA A 389 -17.65 -6.64 9.93
CA ALA A 389 -17.41 -5.20 9.89
C ALA A 389 -17.83 -4.48 11.17
N GLY A 390 -17.10 -3.44 11.56
CA GLY A 390 -17.49 -2.61 12.71
C GLY A 390 -18.85 -1.96 12.47
N ILE A 391 -19.01 -1.29 11.34
CA ILE A 391 -20.28 -0.72 10.87
C ILE A 391 -20.62 -1.29 9.49
N GLY A 392 -21.85 -1.77 9.31
CA GLY A 392 -22.44 -2.06 8.01
C GLY A 392 -23.51 -1.03 7.67
N ALA A 393 -23.20 -0.07 6.80
CA ALA A 393 -24.10 1.02 6.42
C ALA A 393 -24.68 0.76 5.02
N PHE A 394 -25.95 0.36 4.95
CA PHE A 394 -26.58 -0.09 3.69
C PHE A 394 -27.61 0.92 3.13
N LEU A 395 -27.51 2.19 3.52
CA LEU A 395 -28.43 3.25 3.13
C LEU A 395 -28.46 3.51 1.61
N ASN A 396 -29.67 3.75 1.11
CA ASN A 396 -30.06 4.41 -0.13
C ASN A 396 -28.96 4.53 -1.22
N SER A 397 -28.83 3.49 -2.06
CA SER A 397 -28.25 3.68 -3.40
C SER A 397 -28.77 2.65 -4.38
N SER A 398 -28.96 3.06 -5.62
CA SER A 398 -29.22 2.23 -6.80
C SER A 398 -28.11 1.23 -7.13
N LYS A 399 -26.99 1.23 -6.40
CA LYS A 399 -25.86 0.30 -6.57
C LYS A 399 -25.99 -0.90 -5.62
N LYS A 400 -25.46 -2.06 -6.05
CA LYS A 400 -25.44 -3.33 -5.28
C LYS A 400 -24.69 -3.15 -3.95
N LYS A 401 -25.38 -2.73 -2.90
CA LYS A 401 -24.91 -2.65 -1.51
C LYS A 401 -25.45 -3.85 -0.74
N ASP A 402 -24.63 -4.87 -0.56
CA ASP A 402 -25.03 -6.15 0.04
C ASP A 402 -23.91 -6.68 0.95
N ALA A 403 -24.31 -7.27 2.06
CA ALA A 403 -23.47 -8.11 2.92
C ALA A 403 -23.92 -9.56 2.83
N MET A 404 -23.22 -10.38 2.07
CA MET A 404 -23.67 -11.75 1.83
C MET A 404 -22.58 -12.82 1.76
N TYR A 405 -22.96 -14.04 2.13
CA TYR A 405 -22.09 -15.22 2.08
C TYR A 405 -20.82 -15.03 2.91
N ASN A 406 -20.91 -14.30 4.03
CA ASN A 406 -19.79 -14.10 4.93
C ASN A 406 -19.92 -15.03 6.14
N TYR A 407 -18.81 -15.27 6.85
CA TYR A 407 -18.94 -15.89 8.17
C TYR A 407 -17.87 -15.46 9.18
N ASN A 408 -18.24 -15.55 10.45
CA ASN A 408 -17.33 -15.31 11.57
C ASN A 408 -17.28 -16.52 12.52
N CYS A 409 -16.07 -17.03 12.77
CA CYS A 409 -15.81 -17.99 13.85
C CYS A 409 -15.05 -17.38 15.03
N GLY A 410 -14.46 -16.19 14.86
CA GLY A 410 -13.72 -15.53 15.93
C GLY A 410 -14.65 -15.01 17.02
N THR A 411 -14.20 -15.03 18.27
CA THR A 411 -14.97 -14.40 19.34
C THR A 411 -14.92 -12.88 19.18
N VAL A 412 -16.07 -12.22 19.31
CA VAL A 412 -16.18 -10.76 19.29
C VAL A 412 -16.57 -10.27 20.69
N LYS A 413 -15.78 -9.36 21.25
CA LYS A 413 -16.01 -8.78 22.59
C LYS A 413 -15.85 -7.27 22.55
N ALA A 414 -16.79 -6.56 23.16
CA ALA A 414 -16.70 -5.13 23.42
C ALA A 414 -16.97 -4.89 24.91
N SER A 415 -16.20 -4.02 25.54
CA SER A 415 -16.36 -3.65 26.95
C SER A 415 -16.03 -2.18 27.16
N GLY A 416 -16.90 -1.46 27.86
CA GLY A 416 -16.85 -0.02 28.04
C GLY A 416 -18.26 0.58 27.95
N LYS A 417 -18.40 1.85 28.36
CA LYS A 417 -19.66 2.58 28.17
C LYS A 417 -19.93 2.73 26.67
N ASN A 418 -21.17 2.49 26.24
CA ASN A 418 -21.60 2.58 24.84
C ASN A 418 -20.75 1.72 23.89
N SER A 419 -20.45 0.49 24.32
CA SER A 419 -19.68 -0.47 23.52
C SER A 419 -20.54 -1.63 23.09
N PHE A 420 -20.47 -1.99 21.81
CA PHE A 420 -21.34 -2.98 21.19
C PHE A 420 -20.53 -4.02 20.42
N ALA A 421 -20.94 -5.28 20.55
CA ALA A 421 -20.28 -6.41 19.91
C ALA A 421 -21.29 -7.24 19.11
N GLY A 422 -21.03 -7.42 17.82
CA GLY A 422 -21.79 -8.33 16.98
C GLY A 422 -20.89 -9.27 16.19
N ALA A 423 -21.32 -10.53 16.09
CA ALA A 423 -20.58 -11.58 15.40
C ALA A 423 -20.44 -11.29 13.90
N ILE A 424 -21.36 -10.54 13.31
CA ILE A 424 -21.27 -10.05 11.92
C ILE A 424 -20.94 -8.56 11.93
N PHE A 425 -21.83 -7.74 12.51
CA PHE A 425 -21.66 -6.28 12.57
C PHE A 425 -21.69 -5.73 13.98
N GLY A 426 -20.76 -4.83 14.31
CA GLY A 426 -20.84 -4.09 15.56
C GLY A 426 -22.07 -3.19 15.59
N GLU A 427 -22.34 -2.52 14.47
CA GLU A 427 -23.55 -1.76 14.20
C GLU A 427 -24.08 -2.06 12.80
N LEU A 428 -25.40 -2.25 12.72
CA LEU A 428 -26.13 -2.34 11.47
C LEU A 428 -26.93 -1.04 11.27
N ASP A 429 -26.58 -0.27 10.24
CA ASP A 429 -27.19 1.01 9.93
C ASP A 429 -27.97 0.98 8.59
N GLY A 430 -29.20 1.52 8.60
CA GLY A 430 -30.02 1.72 7.40
C GLY A 430 -30.78 0.50 6.86
N ALA A 431 -31.32 -0.36 7.74
CA ALA A 431 -32.03 -1.58 7.33
C ALA A 431 -33.50 -1.37 6.85
N ASP A 432 -34.02 -0.14 6.90
CA ASP A 432 -35.47 0.13 6.84
C ASP A 432 -36.09 0.29 5.44
N ASP A 433 -35.32 0.70 4.43
CA ASP A 433 -35.91 1.44 3.30
C ASP A 433 -36.19 0.63 2.01
N ILE A 434 -35.84 -0.66 1.90
CA ILE A 434 -35.80 -1.34 0.58
C ILE A 434 -36.67 -2.60 0.47
N GLY A 435 -37.41 -3.02 1.51
CA GLY A 435 -38.24 -4.24 1.42
C GLY A 435 -37.46 -5.52 1.04
N ARG A 436 -36.12 -5.50 1.14
CA ARG A 436 -35.22 -6.63 0.87
C ARG A 436 -34.06 -6.66 1.88
N PRO A 437 -33.61 -7.84 2.33
CA PRO A 437 -32.50 -7.95 3.28
C PRO A 437 -31.16 -7.64 2.59
N ASN A 438 -30.59 -6.46 2.88
CA ASN A 438 -29.25 -6.05 2.43
C ASN A 438 -28.12 -6.87 3.08
N ALA A 439 -28.39 -7.51 4.22
CA ALA A 439 -27.50 -8.50 4.82
C ALA A 439 -28.18 -9.87 4.88
N ARG A 440 -27.67 -10.86 4.17
CA ARG A 440 -28.29 -12.20 4.07
C ARG A 440 -27.24 -13.28 3.93
N GLU A 441 -27.57 -14.50 4.32
CA GLU A 441 -26.68 -15.66 4.14
C GLU A 441 -25.31 -15.46 4.80
N ASN A 442 -25.30 -14.79 5.95
CA ASN A 442 -24.14 -14.63 6.80
C ASN A 442 -24.22 -15.64 7.94
N TYR A 443 -23.09 -16.23 8.34
CA TYR A 443 -23.05 -17.30 9.32
C TYR A 443 -22.11 -16.97 10.48
N TYR A 444 -22.42 -17.43 11.69
CA TYR A 444 -21.56 -17.23 12.85
C TYR A 444 -21.69 -18.35 13.88
N THR A 445 -20.68 -18.52 14.73
CA THR A 445 -20.67 -19.61 15.73
C THR A 445 -20.97 -19.17 17.17
N SER A 446 -20.74 -17.90 17.51
CA SER A 446 -20.89 -17.40 18.89
C SER A 446 -21.33 -15.93 18.93
N GLY A 447 -21.94 -15.52 20.04
CA GLY A 447 -22.45 -14.16 20.24
C GLY A 447 -23.83 -13.91 19.62
N LYS A 448 -24.21 -12.63 19.55
CA LYS A 448 -25.35 -12.11 18.77
C LYS A 448 -24.85 -11.65 17.40
N PRO A 449 -25.67 -11.65 16.35
CA PRO A 449 -25.20 -11.27 15.01
C PRO A 449 -24.85 -9.79 14.90
N TYR A 450 -25.62 -8.93 15.57
CA TYR A 450 -25.50 -7.48 15.54
C TYR A 450 -25.35 -6.93 16.96
N GLY A 451 -24.44 -5.97 17.15
CA GLY A 451 -24.19 -5.36 18.46
C GLY A 451 -25.16 -4.22 18.78
N HIS A 452 -25.41 -3.35 17.80
CA HIS A 452 -26.33 -2.23 17.84
C HIS A 452 -27.13 -2.17 16.52
N GLU A 453 -28.37 -1.73 16.61
CA GLU A 453 -29.28 -1.55 15.48
C GLU A 453 -29.90 -0.15 15.60
N THR A 454 -29.79 0.68 14.55
CA THR A 454 -30.30 2.07 14.56
C THR A 454 -31.80 2.17 14.27
N THR A 455 -32.45 1.04 14.01
CA THR A 455 -33.83 0.96 13.51
C THR A 455 -34.61 -0.17 14.19
N ALA A 456 -35.93 -0.03 14.30
CA ALA A 456 -36.78 -1.06 14.89
C ALA A 456 -36.84 -2.29 13.98
N TRP A 457 -36.60 -3.48 14.54
CA TRP A 457 -36.51 -4.73 13.77
C TRP A 457 -37.77 -5.00 12.94
N LYS A 458 -37.58 -5.36 11.65
CA LYS A 458 -38.65 -5.83 10.76
C LYS A 458 -38.35 -7.23 10.20
N PRO A 459 -39.36 -8.07 9.90
CA PRO A 459 -39.16 -9.47 9.46
C PRO A 459 -38.31 -9.67 8.20
N TYR A 460 -38.22 -8.63 7.36
CA TYR A 460 -37.45 -8.62 6.12
C TYR A 460 -36.03 -8.04 6.28
N MET A 461 -35.64 -7.61 7.48
CA MET A 461 -34.30 -7.11 7.79
C MET A 461 -33.24 -8.22 7.76
N ALA A 462 -32.00 -7.81 8.02
CA ALA A 462 -30.79 -8.60 7.94
C ALA A 462 -30.92 -10.01 8.57
N LYS A 463 -30.56 -11.05 7.79
CA LYS A 463 -30.57 -12.45 8.20
C LYS A 463 -29.13 -12.96 8.37
N ALA A 464 -28.74 -13.20 9.62
CA ALA A 464 -27.53 -13.94 9.97
C ALA A 464 -27.89 -15.19 10.79
N THR A 465 -27.27 -16.32 10.44
CA THR A 465 -27.60 -17.64 10.98
C THR A 465 -26.51 -18.09 11.95
N LYS A 466 -26.90 -18.35 13.20
CA LYS A 466 -26.01 -19.02 14.16
C LYS A 466 -25.94 -20.50 13.81
N VAL A 467 -24.74 -21.06 13.77
CA VAL A 467 -24.51 -22.49 13.56
C VAL A 467 -23.49 -23.02 14.57
N SER A 468 -23.54 -24.32 14.88
CA SER A 468 -22.57 -24.95 15.77
C SER A 468 -21.15 -24.99 15.19
N SER A 469 -21.05 -25.10 13.86
CA SER A 469 -19.79 -25.12 13.12
C SER A 469 -19.99 -24.67 11.67
N ILE A 470 -18.97 -24.03 11.08
CA ILE A 470 -18.98 -23.61 9.68
C ILE A 470 -18.57 -24.79 8.78
N THR A 471 -19.56 -25.47 8.22
CA THR A 471 -19.41 -26.61 7.31
C THR A 471 -20.32 -26.42 6.09
N SER A 472 -20.06 -27.14 5.00
CA SER A 472 -20.95 -27.12 3.82
C SER A 472 -22.38 -27.54 4.16
N ARG A 473 -22.55 -28.50 5.10
CA ARG A 473 -23.86 -28.98 5.57
C ARG A 473 -24.62 -27.90 6.34
N ASN A 474 -23.96 -27.23 7.28
CA ASN A 474 -24.61 -26.24 8.14
C ASN A 474 -24.76 -24.86 7.46
N CYS A 475 -23.94 -24.61 6.44
CA CYS A 475 -23.89 -23.35 5.71
C CYS A 475 -24.07 -23.61 4.20
N PRO A 476 -25.21 -24.18 3.76
CA PRO A 476 -25.39 -24.64 2.38
C PRO A 476 -25.23 -23.51 1.36
N LYS A 477 -25.53 -22.26 1.75
CA LYS A 477 -25.42 -21.08 0.89
C LYS A 477 -23.99 -20.55 0.77
N LEU A 478 -23.07 -21.01 1.62
CA LEU A 478 -21.64 -20.81 1.41
C LEU A 478 -21.09 -21.79 0.37
N SER A 479 -21.74 -22.94 0.11
CA SER A 479 -21.29 -23.88 -0.93
C SER A 479 -21.47 -23.25 -2.32
N SER A 480 -20.44 -22.53 -2.78
CA SER A 480 -20.47 -21.74 -4.01
C SER A 480 -19.22 -21.97 -4.86
N LYS A 481 -19.14 -21.31 -6.02
CA LYS A 481 -17.92 -21.30 -6.83
C LYS A 481 -16.70 -20.67 -6.12
N TYR A 482 -16.92 -19.93 -5.04
CA TYR A 482 -15.88 -19.23 -4.28
C TYR A 482 -15.35 -20.03 -3.08
N TRP A 483 -16.20 -20.83 -2.46
CA TRP A 483 -15.85 -21.54 -1.24
C TRP A 483 -15.64 -23.03 -1.46
N THR A 484 -14.77 -23.62 -0.64
CA THR A 484 -14.61 -25.07 -0.49
C THR A 484 -14.42 -25.41 0.97
N TYR A 485 -14.88 -26.58 1.43
CA TYR A 485 -14.49 -27.06 2.74
C TYR A 485 -13.03 -27.52 2.70
N SER A 486 -12.23 -27.13 3.69
CA SER A 486 -10.86 -27.59 3.87
C SER A 486 -10.79 -28.59 5.00
N SER A 487 -10.49 -29.84 4.71
CA SER A 487 -10.23 -30.86 5.74
C SER A 487 -9.00 -30.50 6.59
N LYS A 488 -8.02 -29.82 5.99
CA LYS A 488 -6.81 -29.33 6.68
C LYS A 488 -7.14 -28.28 7.74
N HIS A 489 -7.96 -27.29 7.38
CA HIS A 489 -8.33 -26.19 8.29
C HIS A 489 -9.63 -26.42 9.06
N LYS A 490 -10.34 -27.52 8.77
CA LYS A 490 -11.64 -27.91 9.33
C LYS A 490 -12.72 -26.81 9.24
N ARG A 491 -12.72 -26.05 8.14
CA ARG A 491 -13.65 -24.93 7.89
C ARG A 491 -13.79 -24.68 6.39
N MET A 492 -14.77 -23.86 6.00
CA MET A 492 -14.84 -23.32 4.64
C MET A 492 -13.63 -22.39 4.38
N ILE A 493 -13.07 -22.41 3.18
CA ILE A 493 -11.97 -21.53 2.73
C ILE A 493 -12.23 -21.07 1.31
N LEU A 494 -11.56 -20.00 0.89
CA LEU A 494 -11.70 -19.44 -0.44
C LEU A 494 -10.84 -20.19 -1.47
N LYS A 495 -11.48 -20.75 -2.50
CA LYS A 495 -10.83 -21.49 -3.60
C LYS A 495 -9.74 -20.67 -4.30
N ASN A 496 -9.96 -19.37 -4.46
CA ASN A 496 -9.09 -18.48 -5.23
C ASN A 496 -7.92 -17.88 -4.44
N ASN A 497 -7.89 -18.00 -3.11
CA ASN A 497 -6.87 -17.36 -2.26
C ASN A 497 -5.68 -18.26 -1.93
N LYS A 498 -5.67 -19.53 -2.39
CA LYS A 498 -4.61 -20.51 -2.12
C LYS A 498 -4.13 -20.48 -0.66
N GLU A 499 -5.08 -20.50 0.29
CA GLU A 499 -4.84 -20.27 1.73
C GLU A 499 -3.81 -21.21 2.37
#